data_AF-A0A2V8K4G2-F1
#
_entry.id   AF-A0A2V8K4G2-F1
#
_cell.length_a   1.000
_cell.length_b   1.000
_cell.length_c   1.000
_cell.angle_alpha   90.00
_cell.angle_beta   90.00
_cell.angle_gamma   90.00
#
_symmetry.space_group_name_H-M   'P 1'
#
loop_
_entity.id
_entity.type
_entity.pdbx_description
1 polymer ?
#
loop_
_entity_poly.entity_id
_entity_poly.type
_entity_poly.pdbx_seq_one_letter_code
_entity_poly.pdbx_strand_id
1 'polypeptide(L)'
;DAGTYVLRLTATDGILSTSADVTIIVITPSPPVVDAGPAKVIAFPAKDITLFGHATDPNNDPLTAQWTLTNGPAPVRFSAPWGLATTVTFTTTGTYTFQLAVRDGTFNVTGSTTVTVNSASSQTEFYVDPTYTGSVETGAAATPWKTLIETDPSSSGRWRTINAALAAGPVIIYFSARNAGTDSAEEIAGSVRVRRTDKSTNRLTLDGMSRYNTNDANPSWVDYAGASRMRIRVTSGCCLAIGWYSSLSGDGKLDYVTLRGFEVTGSSARITWGGS
;
A
#
# COMPACT_ATOMS: atom_id res chain seq x y z
N ASP A 1 -41.38 -30.78 -14.12
CA ASP A 1 -41.37 -29.57 -13.28
C ASP A 1 -40.30 -29.69 -12.21
N ALA A 2 -39.94 -28.58 -11.58
CA ALA A 2 -39.15 -28.67 -10.36
C ALA A 2 -39.99 -29.31 -9.25
N GLY A 3 -39.36 -30.14 -8.43
CA GLY A 3 -40.07 -30.92 -7.43
C GLY A 3 -39.25 -32.10 -6.92
N THR A 4 -39.75 -32.70 -5.85
CA THR A 4 -39.21 -33.95 -5.33
C THR A 4 -40.05 -35.09 -5.87
N TYR A 5 -39.41 -36.01 -6.58
CA TYR A 5 -40.00 -37.20 -7.16
C TYR A 5 -39.50 -38.42 -6.42
N VAL A 6 -40.39 -39.33 -6.06
CA VAL A 6 -40.01 -40.63 -5.47
C VAL A 6 -40.35 -41.71 -6.49
N LEU A 7 -39.34 -42.39 -6.99
CA LEU A 7 -39.50 -43.54 -7.86
C LEU A 7 -39.35 -44.80 -7.01
N ARG A 8 -40.35 -45.67 -7.05
CA ARG A 8 -40.32 -46.98 -6.39
C ARG A 8 -40.08 -48.07 -7.40
N LEU A 9 -39.00 -48.83 -7.24
CA LEU A 9 -38.80 -50.09 -7.93
C LEU A 9 -39.35 -51.21 -7.07
N THR A 10 -40.27 -52.01 -7.60
CA THR A 10 -40.78 -53.22 -6.95
C THR A 10 -40.35 -54.43 -7.75
N ALA A 11 -39.69 -55.38 -7.09
CA ALA A 11 -39.38 -56.69 -7.63
C ALA A 11 -40.32 -57.72 -6.99
N THR A 12 -40.80 -58.68 -7.79
CA THR A 12 -41.65 -59.79 -7.34
C THR A 12 -41.27 -61.07 -8.06
N ASP A 13 -41.32 -62.20 -7.36
CA ASP A 13 -41.19 -63.54 -7.93
C ASP A 13 -42.56 -64.21 -8.19
N GLY A 14 -43.64 -63.46 -8.01
CA GLY A 14 -45.02 -63.95 -8.10
C GLY A 14 -45.60 -64.43 -6.77
N ILE A 15 -44.79 -64.53 -5.71
CA ILE A 15 -45.22 -64.93 -4.35
C ILE A 15 -44.90 -63.83 -3.33
N LEU A 16 -43.68 -63.28 -3.38
CA LEU A 16 -43.22 -62.21 -2.49
C LEU A 16 -42.77 -61.00 -3.30
N SER A 17 -42.89 -59.81 -2.72
CA SER A 17 -42.38 -58.58 -3.30
C SER A 17 -41.49 -57.82 -2.34
N THR A 18 -40.55 -57.08 -2.90
CA THR A 18 -39.71 -56.11 -2.20
C THR A 18 -39.64 -54.82 -3.00
N SER A 19 -39.46 -53.69 -2.32
CA SER A 19 -39.41 -52.37 -2.95
C SER A 19 -38.23 -51.55 -2.46
N ALA A 20 -37.68 -50.74 -3.34
CA ALA A 20 -36.69 -49.71 -3.02
C ALA A 20 -37.11 -48.37 -3.63
N ASP A 21 -36.94 -47.30 -2.87
CA ASP A 21 -37.28 -45.94 -3.29
C ASP A 21 -36.02 -45.15 -3.65
N VAL A 22 -36.11 -44.38 -4.74
CA VAL A 22 -35.12 -43.38 -5.13
C VAL A 22 -35.80 -42.01 -5.10
N THR A 23 -35.23 -41.10 -4.33
CA THR A 23 -35.68 -39.70 -4.31
C THR A 23 -34.86 -38.91 -5.33
N ILE A 24 -35.53 -38.28 -6.29
CA ILE A 24 -34.96 -37.38 -7.28
C ILE A 24 -35.44 -35.98 -6.96
N ILE A 25 -34.51 -35.05 -6.72
CA ILE A 25 -34.83 -33.64 -6.52
C ILE A 25 -34.49 -32.90 -7.81
N VAL A 26 -35.51 -32.31 -8.43
CA VAL A 26 -35.37 -31.45 -9.62
C VAL A 26 -35.49 -30.00 -9.15
N ILE A 27 -34.41 -29.23 -9.30
CA ILE A 27 -34.36 -27.80 -8.96
C ILE A 27 -34.51 -26.94 -10.21
N THR A 28 -35.11 -25.76 -10.08
CA THR A 28 -35.06 -24.74 -11.14
C THR A 28 -33.68 -24.08 -11.16
N PRO A 29 -33.00 -24.00 -12.33
CA PRO A 29 -31.71 -23.35 -12.44
C PRO A 29 -31.87 -21.83 -12.25
N SER A 30 -30.99 -21.24 -11.44
CA SER A 30 -30.96 -19.84 -11.08
C SER A 30 -29.56 -19.28 -11.33
N PRO A 31 -29.42 -18.05 -11.83
CA PRO A 31 -28.10 -17.49 -12.09
C PRO A 31 -27.35 -17.24 -10.77
N PRO A 32 -26.00 -17.23 -10.82
CA PRO A 32 -25.22 -16.86 -9.65
C PRO A 32 -25.35 -15.37 -9.36
N VAL A 33 -24.98 -15.00 -8.14
CA VAL A 33 -24.86 -13.60 -7.69
C VAL A 33 -23.37 -13.25 -7.62
N VAL A 34 -22.99 -12.10 -8.17
CA VAL A 34 -21.59 -11.65 -8.23
C VAL A 34 -21.46 -10.22 -7.72
N ASP A 35 -20.41 -9.97 -6.95
CA ASP A 35 -19.95 -8.65 -6.53
C ASP A 35 -18.45 -8.52 -6.84
N ALA A 36 -18.08 -7.48 -7.57
CA ALA A 36 -16.68 -7.17 -7.89
C ALA A 36 -15.97 -6.37 -6.78
N GLY A 37 -16.67 -6.05 -5.71
CA GLY A 37 -16.18 -5.28 -4.57
C GLY A 37 -16.16 -3.77 -4.83
N PRO A 38 -15.89 -2.97 -3.78
CA PRO A 38 -15.97 -1.52 -3.85
C PRO A 38 -14.84 -0.93 -4.71
N ALA A 39 -15.08 0.29 -5.19
CA ALA A 39 -14.05 1.07 -5.87
C ALA A 39 -12.84 1.32 -4.97
N LYS A 40 -11.65 1.42 -5.57
CA LYS A 40 -10.38 1.61 -4.85
C LYS A 40 -9.59 2.77 -5.41
N VAL A 41 -8.73 3.33 -4.57
CA VAL A 41 -7.82 4.42 -4.95
C VAL A 41 -6.41 4.07 -4.50
N ILE A 42 -5.44 4.19 -5.41
CA ILE A 42 -4.00 4.07 -5.11
C ILE A 42 -3.26 5.29 -5.66
N ALA A 43 -2.08 5.56 -5.13
CA ALA A 43 -1.18 6.60 -5.63
C ALA A 43 0.20 6.00 -5.86
N PHE A 44 0.87 6.41 -6.94
CA PHE A 44 2.28 6.06 -7.14
C PHE A 44 3.13 6.49 -5.92
N PRO A 45 4.18 5.74 -5.55
CA PRO A 45 4.78 4.64 -6.30
C PRO A 45 4.14 3.26 -6.06
N ALA A 46 3.02 3.15 -5.34
CA ALA A 46 2.32 1.86 -5.24
C ALA A 46 1.79 1.48 -6.63
N LYS A 47 2.34 0.39 -7.20
CA LYS A 47 1.97 -0.10 -8.54
C LYS A 47 1.00 -1.27 -8.50
N ASP A 48 0.67 -1.79 -7.32
CA ASP A 48 -0.10 -3.02 -7.17
C ASP A 48 -1.30 -2.85 -6.24
N ILE A 49 -2.41 -3.50 -6.56
CA ILE A 49 -3.57 -3.62 -5.68
C ILE A 49 -4.22 -5.00 -5.81
N THR A 50 -4.76 -5.53 -4.71
CA THR A 50 -5.59 -6.74 -4.76
C THR A 50 -7.07 -6.38 -4.92
N LEU A 51 -7.69 -6.93 -5.96
CA LEU A 51 -9.14 -6.96 -6.15
C LEU A 51 -9.71 -8.17 -5.41
N PHE A 52 -10.85 -7.97 -4.75
CA PHE A 52 -11.57 -9.02 -4.03
C PHE A 52 -13.01 -9.04 -4.53
N GLY A 53 -13.33 -10.09 -5.28
CA GLY A 53 -14.69 -10.41 -5.69
C GLY A 53 -15.33 -11.43 -4.78
N HIS A 54 -16.65 -11.48 -4.82
CA HIS A 54 -17.46 -12.45 -4.12
C HIS A 54 -18.52 -13.02 -5.07
N ALA A 55 -18.79 -14.31 -4.96
CA ALA A 55 -19.82 -14.96 -5.75
C ALA A 55 -20.48 -16.10 -4.99
N THR A 56 -21.78 -16.27 -5.20
CA THR A 56 -22.58 -17.34 -4.62
C THR A 56 -23.58 -17.86 -5.63
N ASP A 57 -23.88 -19.15 -5.56
CA ASP A 57 -24.88 -19.78 -6.42
C ASP A 57 -26.07 -20.29 -5.60
N PRO A 58 -27.32 -19.92 -5.93
CA PRO A 58 -28.50 -20.41 -5.20
C PRO A 58 -28.72 -21.92 -5.31
N ASN A 59 -28.29 -22.54 -6.40
CA ASN A 59 -28.37 -23.99 -6.63
C ASN A 59 -27.13 -24.73 -6.11
N ASN A 60 -26.14 -23.98 -5.58
CA ASN A 60 -24.85 -24.46 -5.11
C ASN A 60 -24.03 -25.15 -6.22
N ASP A 61 -24.21 -24.70 -7.46
CA ASP A 61 -23.46 -25.16 -8.62
C ASP A 61 -21.99 -24.69 -8.55
N PRO A 62 -21.03 -25.48 -9.09
CA PRO A 62 -19.62 -25.07 -9.11
C PRO A 62 -19.40 -23.81 -9.93
N LEU A 63 -18.74 -22.82 -9.32
CA LEU A 63 -18.48 -21.53 -9.95
C LEU A 63 -17.09 -21.41 -10.56
N THR A 64 -17.02 -20.78 -11.73
CA THR A 64 -15.78 -20.32 -12.35
C THR A 64 -15.78 -18.79 -12.45
N ALA A 65 -14.63 -18.17 -12.24
CA ALA A 65 -14.46 -16.72 -12.20
C ALA A 65 -13.40 -16.24 -13.20
N GLN A 66 -13.60 -15.04 -13.75
CA GLN A 66 -12.60 -14.39 -14.59
C GLN A 66 -12.65 -12.86 -14.44
N TRP A 67 -11.52 -12.27 -14.10
CA TRP A 67 -11.29 -10.83 -14.13
C TRP A 67 -10.82 -10.36 -15.50
N THR A 68 -11.36 -9.23 -15.96
CA THR A 68 -10.90 -8.52 -17.15
C THR A 68 -10.80 -7.02 -16.89
N LEU A 69 -9.86 -6.37 -17.59
CA LEU A 69 -9.84 -4.91 -17.71
C LEU A 69 -10.76 -4.52 -18.87
N THR A 70 -11.82 -3.76 -18.60
CA THR A 70 -12.79 -3.33 -19.62
C THR A 70 -12.54 -1.91 -20.11
N ASN A 71 -11.95 -1.05 -19.27
CA ASN A 71 -11.56 0.30 -19.64
C ASN A 71 -10.36 0.76 -18.81
N GLY A 72 -9.46 1.54 -19.42
CA GLY A 72 -8.32 2.12 -18.71
C GLY A 72 -7.32 2.78 -19.67
N PRO A 73 -6.43 3.64 -19.16
CA PRO A 73 -5.47 4.39 -19.98
C PRO A 73 -4.31 3.53 -20.50
N ALA A 74 -4.10 2.32 -19.95
CA ALA A 74 -3.04 1.40 -20.32
C ALA A 74 -3.45 -0.04 -19.96
N PRO A 75 -2.82 -1.08 -20.54
CA PRO A 75 -2.98 -2.44 -20.06
C PRO A 75 -2.40 -2.63 -18.65
N VAL A 76 -2.88 -3.66 -17.95
CA VAL A 76 -2.45 -4.05 -16.59
C VAL A 76 -2.03 -5.51 -16.56
N ARG A 77 -1.30 -5.93 -15.53
CA ARG A 77 -0.94 -7.35 -15.31
C ARG A 77 -1.74 -7.92 -14.15
N PHE A 78 -2.39 -9.06 -14.36
CA PHE A 78 -3.04 -9.83 -13.30
C PHE A 78 -2.09 -10.93 -12.79
N SER A 79 -2.08 -11.17 -11.48
CA SER A 79 -1.36 -12.31 -10.89
C SER A 79 -2.10 -13.63 -11.10
N ALA A 80 -3.42 -13.62 -10.98
CA ALA A 80 -4.29 -14.79 -11.13
C ALA A 80 -5.69 -14.34 -11.58
N PRO A 81 -5.96 -14.13 -12.88
CA PRO A 81 -7.24 -13.58 -13.33
C PRO A 81 -8.44 -14.50 -13.07
N TRP A 82 -8.20 -15.79 -12.78
CA TRP A 82 -9.25 -16.80 -12.56
C TRP A 82 -9.69 -16.94 -11.10
N GLY A 83 -9.05 -16.20 -10.17
CA GLY A 83 -9.39 -16.23 -8.75
C GLY A 83 -10.36 -15.11 -8.37
N LEU A 84 -11.20 -15.36 -7.35
CA LEU A 84 -12.01 -14.30 -6.74
C LEU A 84 -11.13 -13.20 -6.10
N ALA A 85 -9.91 -13.53 -5.67
CA ALA A 85 -8.89 -12.57 -5.28
C ALA A 85 -7.74 -12.55 -6.29
N THR A 86 -7.37 -11.36 -6.78
CA THR A 86 -6.28 -11.20 -7.76
C THR A 86 -5.53 -9.89 -7.56
N THR A 87 -4.21 -9.89 -7.71
CA THR A 87 -3.40 -8.67 -7.67
C THR A 87 -3.22 -8.13 -9.08
N VAL A 88 -3.42 -6.83 -9.24
CA VAL A 88 -3.28 -6.09 -10.49
C VAL A 88 -2.15 -5.09 -10.38
N THR A 89 -1.23 -5.12 -11.35
CA THR A 89 -0.11 -4.17 -11.48
C THR A 89 -0.38 -3.12 -12.56
N PHE A 90 -0.14 -1.85 -12.23
CA PHE A 90 -0.33 -0.69 -13.10
C PHE A 90 1.00 -0.07 -13.54
N THR A 91 1.03 0.44 -14.77
CA THR A 91 2.18 1.15 -15.35
C THR A 91 1.90 2.64 -15.56
N THR A 92 0.63 3.04 -15.59
CA THR A 92 0.18 4.39 -15.91
C THR A 92 -0.86 4.85 -14.89
N THR A 93 -0.96 6.16 -14.71
CA THR A 93 -1.97 6.81 -13.87
C THR A 93 -3.30 6.93 -14.61
N GLY A 94 -4.41 6.86 -13.89
CA GLY A 94 -5.76 7.12 -14.39
C GLY A 94 -6.78 6.18 -13.76
N THR A 95 -8.01 6.21 -14.29
CA THR A 95 -9.10 5.35 -13.81
C THR A 95 -9.22 4.10 -14.66
N TYR A 96 -9.25 2.95 -14.00
CA TYR A 96 -9.37 1.62 -14.58
C TYR A 96 -10.71 1.01 -14.15
N THR A 97 -11.45 0.41 -15.08
CA THR A 97 -12.66 -0.35 -14.79
C THR A 97 -12.39 -1.83 -15.01
N PHE A 98 -12.67 -2.62 -13.98
CA PHE A 98 -12.52 -4.06 -13.97
C PHE A 98 -13.89 -4.72 -13.96
N GLN A 99 -14.00 -5.85 -14.65
CA GLN A 99 -15.19 -6.68 -14.64
C GLN A 99 -14.82 -8.09 -14.14
N LEU A 100 -15.63 -8.61 -13.22
CA LEU A 100 -15.60 -9.98 -12.76
C LEU A 100 -16.76 -10.73 -13.40
N ALA A 101 -16.46 -11.68 -14.28
CA ALA A 101 -17.44 -12.61 -14.83
C ALA A 101 -17.46 -13.91 -14.00
N VAL A 102 -18.66 -14.40 -13.69
CA VAL A 102 -18.88 -15.67 -12.95
C VAL A 102 -19.85 -16.55 -13.70
N ARG A 103 -19.52 -17.84 -13.81
CA ARG A 103 -20.32 -18.86 -14.52
C ARG A 103 -20.52 -20.08 -13.64
N ASP A 104 -21.72 -20.65 -13.69
CA ASP A 104 -22.15 -21.89 -13.02
C ASP A 104 -22.29 -23.09 -13.99
N GLY A 105 -21.95 -22.89 -15.27
CA GLY A 105 -22.12 -23.88 -16.35
C GLY A 105 -23.37 -23.64 -17.21
N THR A 106 -24.32 -22.84 -16.76
CA THR A 106 -25.56 -22.48 -17.48
C THR A 106 -25.63 -20.98 -17.75
N PHE A 107 -25.44 -20.16 -16.72
CA PHE A 107 -25.51 -18.72 -16.73
C PHE A 107 -24.11 -18.08 -16.68
N ASN A 108 -24.06 -16.81 -17.09
CA ASN A 108 -22.88 -15.97 -17.01
C ASN A 108 -23.30 -14.58 -16.55
N VAL A 109 -22.88 -14.21 -15.34
CA VAL A 109 -23.19 -12.93 -14.70
C VAL A 109 -21.92 -12.13 -14.48
N THR A 110 -22.05 -10.81 -14.40
CA THR A 110 -20.89 -9.92 -14.33
C THR A 110 -21.09 -8.83 -13.28
N GLY A 111 -20.05 -8.56 -12.48
CA GLY A 111 -19.95 -7.39 -11.61
C GLY A 111 -18.79 -6.50 -12.05
N SER A 112 -18.84 -5.21 -11.71
CA SER A 112 -17.81 -4.25 -12.10
C SER A 112 -17.33 -3.41 -10.92
N THR A 113 -16.04 -3.07 -10.91
CA THR A 113 -15.41 -2.19 -9.92
C THR A 113 -14.41 -1.26 -10.59
N THR A 114 -14.05 -0.17 -9.93
CA THR A 114 -13.10 0.81 -10.47
C THR A 114 -11.88 0.96 -9.57
N VAL A 115 -10.71 1.19 -10.17
CA VAL A 115 -9.49 1.58 -9.47
C VAL A 115 -9.01 2.89 -10.05
N THR A 116 -8.89 3.91 -9.21
CA THR A 116 -8.24 5.17 -9.58
C THR A 116 -6.78 5.11 -9.15
N VAL A 117 -5.88 5.11 -10.13
CA VAL A 117 -4.43 5.22 -9.95
C VAL A 117 -4.06 6.68 -10.10
N ASN A 118 -4.01 7.40 -9.00
CA ASN A 118 -3.53 8.77 -9.03
C ASN A 118 -2.06 8.78 -9.40
N SER A 119 -1.65 9.82 -10.12
CA SER A 119 -0.24 10.24 -10.11
C SER A 119 0.24 10.27 -8.68
N ALA A 120 1.54 10.03 -8.48
CA ALA A 120 2.16 10.44 -7.22
C ALA A 120 1.66 11.86 -7.02
N SER A 121 0.89 12.11 -5.95
CA SER A 121 0.46 13.47 -5.64
C SER A 121 1.71 14.31 -5.76
N SER A 122 1.70 15.42 -6.51
CA SER A 122 2.88 16.29 -6.64
C SER A 122 3.33 16.63 -5.22
N GLN A 123 4.30 15.87 -4.75
CA GLN A 123 4.79 15.90 -3.40
C GLN A 123 6.05 16.70 -3.51
N THR A 124 6.19 17.71 -2.66
CA THR A 124 7.50 18.36 -2.57
C THR A 124 8.45 17.33 -1.97
N GLU A 125 9.53 17.05 -2.69
CA GLU A 125 10.52 16.06 -2.28
C GLU A 125 11.70 16.76 -1.60
N PHE A 126 12.10 16.23 -0.45
CA PHE A 126 13.38 16.55 0.19
C PHE A 126 14.22 15.29 0.34
N TYR A 127 15.53 15.49 0.46
CA TYR A 127 16.52 14.43 0.42
C TYR A 127 17.51 14.58 1.58
N VAL A 128 17.77 13.48 2.29
CA VAL A 128 18.69 13.40 3.41
C VAL A 128 19.72 12.30 3.16
N ASP A 129 20.98 12.70 3.10
CA ASP A 129 22.12 11.81 2.88
C ASP A 129 23.28 12.19 3.82
N PRO A 130 23.53 11.40 4.88
CA PRO A 130 24.53 11.73 5.92
C PRO A 130 25.96 11.79 5.43
N THR A 131 26.27 11.05 4.38
CA THR A 131 27.61 10.97 3.78
C THR A 131 27.83 12.02 2.70
N TYR A 132 26.81 12.81 2.34
CA TYR A 132 26.94 13.88 1.36
C TYR A 132 28.11 14.83 1.68
N THR A 133 29.02 14.99 0.72
CA THR A 133 30.28 15.71 0.91
C THR A 133 30.21 17.18 0.51
N GLY A 134 29.17 17.62 -0.19
CA GLY A 134 29.02 19.02 -0.59
C GLY A 134 28.79 19.98 0.58
N SER A 135 29.01 21.26 0.31
CA SER A 135 28.92 22.36 1.28
C SER A 135 27.58 23.09 1.28
N VAL A 136 26.79 22.95 0.21
CA VAL A 136 25.46 23.57 0.07
C VAL A 136 24.42 22.50 0.31
N GLU A 137 23.50 22.75 1.24
CA GLU A 137 22.45 21.81 1.61
C GLU A 137 21.08 22.47 1.54
N THR A 138 20.33 22.21 0.47
CA THR A 138 18.98 22.78 0.28
C THR A 138 17.86 21.78 0.54
N GLY A 139 18.21 20.49 0.64
CA GLY A 139 17.26 19.39 0.69
C GLY A 139 16.81 18.94 -0.70
N ALA A 140 17.22 19.61 -1.78
CA ALA A 140 17.00 19.12 -3.14
C ALA A 140 17.86 17.88 -3.45
N ALA A 141 17.47 17.09 -4.45
CA ALA A 141 18.18 15.86 -4.82
C ALA A 141 19.69 16.05 -5.04
N ALA A 142 20.09 17.15 -5.68
CA ALA A 142 21.50 17.48 -5.97
C ALA A 142 22.28 18.05 -4.78
N THR A 143 21.59 18.56 -3.74
CA THR A 143 22.18 19.17 -2.55
C THR A 143 21.40 18.71 -1.30
N PRO A 144 21.42 17.39 -1.00
CA PRO A 144 20.64 16.83 0.09
C PRO A 144 21.13 17.40 1.43
N TRP A 145 20.25 17.36 2.42
CA TRP A 145 20.67 17.65 3.80
C TRP A 145 21.48 16.48 4.35
N LYS A 146 22.47 16.76 5.18
CA LYS A 146 23.23 15.68 5.85
C LYS A 146 22.46 15.06 6.99
N THR A 147 21.53 15.80 7.60
CA THR A 147 20.83 15.30 8.78
C THR A 147 19.54 16.07 9.07
N LEU A 148 18.67 15.49 9.87
CA LEU A 148 17.54 16.15 10.52
C LEU A 148 17.59 15.98 12.05
N ILE A 149 18.76 15.64 12.60
CA ILE A 149 18.93 15.48 14.04
C ILE A 149 18.64 16.80 14.77
N GLU A 150 18.11 16.70 15.99
CA GLU A 150 17.69 17.85 16.78
C GLU A 150 18.87 18.74 17.20
N THR A 151 20.02 18.13 17.48
CA THR A 151 21.22 18.85 17.94
C THR A 151 21.97 19.56 16.83
N ASP A 152 21.59 19.35 15.56
CA ASP A 152 22.16 20.08 14.44
C ASP A 152 21.60 21.52 14.42
N PRO A 153 22.46 22.56 14.44
CA PRO A 153 22.01 23.96 14.48
C PRO A 153 21.11 24.38 13.30
N SER A 154 21.29 23.76 12.14
CA SER A 154 20.53 24.05 10.93
C SER A 154 19.19 23.29 10.86
N SER A 155 18.98 22.30 11.73
CA SER A 155 17.75 21.49 11.79
C SER A 155 16.49 22.36 11.88
N SER A 156 16.51 23.43 12.68
CA SER A 156 15.39 24.37 12.80
C SER A 156 15.10 25.12 11.48
N GLY A 157 16.11 25.36 10.65
CA GLY A 157 15.94 25.92 9.31
C GLY A 157 15.33 24.91 8.33
N ARG A 158 15.84 23.67 8.32
CA ARG A 158 15.34 22.57 7.48
C ARG A 158 13.86 22.29 7.75
N TRP A 159 13.46 22.23 9.03
CA TRP A 159 12.05 22.09 9.43
C TRP A 159 11.18 23.28 9.01
N ARG A 160 11.69 24.51 8.99
CA ARG A 160 10.93 25.66 8.45
C ARG A 160 10.63 25.48 6.96
N THR A 161 11.60 25.01 6.18
CA THR A 161 11.42 24.69 4.75
C THR A 161 10.38 23.59 4.56
N ILE A 162 10.46 22.50 5.32
CA ILE A 162 9.50 21.38 5.27
C ILE A 162 8.08 21.88 5.58
N ASN A 163 7.91 22.68 6.63
CA ASN A 163 6.60 23.19 7.04
C ASN A 163 5.99 24.15 6.00
N ALA A 164 6.81 24.99 5.37
CA ALA A 164 6.34 25.86 4.29
C ALA A 164 5.84 25.05 3.09
N ALA A 165 6.55 23.98 2.71
CA ALA A 165 6.11 23.08 1.66
C ALA A 165 4.84 22.31 2.05
N LEU A 166 4.75 21.83 3.30
CA LEU A 166 3.56 21.15 3.83
C LEU A 166 2.31 22.03 3.82
N ALA A 167 2.45 23.34 4.03
CA ALA A 167 1.32 24.27 3.92
C ALA A 167 0.76 24.34 2.49
N ALA A 168 1.60 24.10 1.47
CA ALA A 168 1.22 24.15 0.05
C ALA A 168 0.74 22.79 -0.50
N GLY A 169 1.24 21.67 0.03
CA GLY A 169 0.88 20.34 -0.45
C GLY A 169 1.57 19.20 0.32
N PRO A 170 1.30 17.94 -0.03
CA PRO A 170 1.98 16.79 0.57
C PRO A 170 3.50 16.85 0.39
N VAL A 171 4.26 16.32 1.36
CA VAL A 171 5.73 16.31 1.36
C VAL A 171 6.24 14.88 1.61
N ILE A 172 7.27 14.50 0.88
CA ILE A 172 8.07 13.30 1.18
C ILE A 172 9.53 13.68 1.40
N ILE A 173 10.13 13.08 2.41
CA ILE A 173 11.55 13.21 2.72
C ILE A 173 12.18 11.84 2.53
N TYR A 174 12.98 11.69 1.49
CA TYR A 174 13.77 10.50 1.25
C TYR A 174 15.06 10.56 2.07
N PHE A 175 15.28 9.55 2.89
CA PHE A 175 16.55 9.28 3.52
C PHE A 175 17.23 8.18 2.73
N SER A 176 18.52 8.33 2.42
CA SER A 176 19.23 7.30 1.66
C SER A 176 19.15 5.95 2.38
N ALA A 177 18.60 4.92 1.74
CA ALA A 177 18.39 3.63 2.41
C ALA A 177 19.71 2.87 2.68
N ARG A 178 20.77 3.19 1.96
CA ARG A 178 22.07 2.53 1.96
C ARG A 178 23.18 3.50 1.56
N ASN A 179 24.40 3.10 1.85
CA ASN A 179 25.60 3.77 1.38
C ASN A 179 25.70 3.74 -0.15
N ALA A 180 26.31 4.76 -0.74
CA ALA A 180 26.55 4.86 -2.18
C ALA A 180 27.36 3.66 -2.73
N GLY A 181 28.44 3.29 -2.03
CA GLY A 181 29.38 2.25 -2.46
C GLY A 181 29.10 0.84 -1.95
N THR A 182 28.18 0.65 -0.99
CA THR A 182 27.91 -0.66 -0.39
C THR A 182 26.42 -0.85 -0.14
N ASP A 183 25.97 -2.11 -0.02
CA ASP A 183 24.60 -2.41 0.37
C ASP A 183 24.34 -2.20 1.87
N SER A 184 25.32 -1.72 2.64
CA SER A 184 25.14 -1.45 4.07
C SER A 184 24.16 -0.30 4.28
N ALA A 185 23.32 -0.40 5.31
CA ALA A 185 22.43 0.67 5.74
C ALA A 185 23.18 1.99 5.91
N GLU A 186 22.63 3.06 5.35
CA GLU A 186 23.08 4.41 5.64
C GLU A 186 22.73 4.76 7.08
N GLU A 187 23.54 5.58 7.75
CA GLU A 187 23.37 5.81 9.19
C GLU A 187 23.48 7.28 9.59
N ILE A 188 22.48 7.76 10.33
CA ILE A 188 22.50 9.03 11.05
C ILE A 188 22.71 8.77 12.54
N ALA A 189 23.73 9.37 13.12
CA ALA A 189 23.95 9.35 14.56
C ALA A 189 23.25 10.53 15.25
N GLY A 190 22.24 10.25 16.07
CA GLY A 190 21.53 11.26 16.86
C GLY A 190 20.05 10.98 17.03
N SER A 191 19.33 12.00 17.50
CA SER A 191 17.88 11.95 17.70
C SER A 191 17.18 12.76 16.62
N VAL A 192 16.24 12.15 15.89
CA VAL A 192 15.42 12.84 14.88
C VAL A 192 14.03 13.04 15.43
N ARG A 193 13.63 14.31 15.59
CA ARG A 193 12.27 14.65 16.03
C ARG A 193 11.53 15.34 14.90
N VAL A 194 10.32 14.86 14.60
CA VAL A 194 9.45 15.50 13.63
C VAL A 194 8.93 16.81 14.21
N ARG A 195 9.34 17.95 13.63
CA ARG A 195 8.93 19.31 14.08
C ARG A 195 7.92 19.90 13.10
N ARG A 196 6.77 19.25 12.97
CA ARG A 196 5.66 19.77 12.16
C ARG A 196 4.90 20.85 12.94
N THR A 197 4.87 22.05 12.40
CA THR A 197 4.14 23.21 12.91
C THR A 197 3.04 23.69 11.97
N ASP A 198 3.06 23.25 10.70
CA ASP A 198 1.94 23.43 9.77
C ASP A 198 0.64 22.76 10.29
N LYS A 199 -0.50 23.39 10.01
CA LYS A 199 -1.84 22.95 10.44
C LYS A 199 -2.68 22.34 9.32
N SER A 200 -2.14 22.22 8.10
CA SER A 200 -2.84 21.59 6.97
C SER A 200 -3.10 20.10 7.23
N THR A 201 -3.92 19.48 6.37
CA THR A 201 -4.13 18.02 6.33
C THR A 201 -3.19 17.32 5.35
N ASN A 202 -2.19 18.02 4.83
CA ASN A 202 -1.24 17.45 3.88
C ASN A 202 -0.37 16.40 4.58
N ARG A 203 -0.09 15.30 3.88
CA ARG A 203 0.69 14.19 4.43
C ARG A 203 2.18 14.52 4.39
N LEU A 204 2.85 14.34 5.53
CA LEU A 204 4.30 14.29 5.63
C LEU A 204 4.73 12.83 5.63
N THR A 205 5.55 12.42 4.68
CA THR A 205 6.14 11.07 4.63
C THR A 205 7.63 11.16 4.88
N LEU A 206 8.16 10.44 5.85
CA LEU A 206 9.60 10.16 5.95
C LEU A 206 9.82 8.74 5.46
N ASP A 207 10.74 8.60 4.51
CA ASP A 207 10.98 7.37 3.78
C ASP A 207 12.46 6.99 3.82
N GLY A 208 12.79 5.96 4.58
CA GLY A 208 14.14 5.41 4.67
C GLY A 208 14.39 4.16 3.84
N MET A 209 13.48 3.79 2.91
CA MET A 209 13.58 2.51 2.18
C MET A 209 13.39 2.58 0.68
N SER A 210 12.72 3.60 0.14
CA SER A 210 12.35 3.59 -1.29
C SER A 210 13.42 4.16 -2.21
N ARG A 211 14.42 4.89 -1.71
CA ARG A 211 15.49 5.47 -2.53
C ARG A 211 16.85 5.45 -1.81
N TYR A 212 17.91 5.55 -2.58
CA TYR A 212 19.26 5.80 -2.06
C TYR A 212 20.05 6.72 -2.99
N ASN A 213 21.02 7.43 -2.41
CA ASN A 213 22.00 8.20 -3.17
C ASN A 213 23.12 7.27 -3.65
N THR A 214 23.41 7.29 -4.94
CA THR A 214 24.47 6.46 -5.56
C THR A 214 25.85 7.13 -5.52
N ASN A 215 25.96 8.40 -5.14
CA ASN A 215 27.24 9.12 -5.12
C ASN A 215 27.23 10.31 -4.13
N ASP A 216 28.09 10.26 -3.12
CA ASP A 216 28.18 11.28 -2.05
C ASP A 216 28.77 12.63 -2.49
N ALA A 217 29.52 12.67 -3.59
CA ALA A 217 30.10 13.89 -4.15
C ALA A 217 29.16 14.56 -5.17
N ASN A 218 28.47 13.73 -5.96
CA ASN A 218 27.56 14.15 -7.01
C ASN A 218 26.22 13.40 -6.87
N PRO A 219 25.35 13.83 -5.94
CA PRO A 219 24.14 13.10 -5.61
C PRO A 219 23.31 12.69 -6.81
N SER A 220 23.00 11.41 -6.89
CA SER A 220 22.15 10.81 -7.91
C SER A 220 21.28 9.75 -7.26
N TRP A 221 20.00 10.06 -7.14
CA TRP A 221 19.02 9.27 -6.40
C TRP A 221 18.29 8.31 -7.32
N VAL A 222 18.22 7.05 -6.91
CA VAL A 222 17.52 6.00 -7.66
C VAL A 222 16.58 5.24 -6.74
N ASP A 223 15.57 4.60 -7.34
CA ASP A 223 14.63 3.75 -6.60
C ASP A 223 15.36 2.53 -6.02
N TYR A 224 14.98 2.14 -4.79
CA TYR A 224 15.56 1.05 -4.04
C TYR A 224 14.51 0.03 -3.63
N ALA A 225 14.77 -1.25 -3.91
CA ALA A 225 13.92 -2.37 -3.53
C ALA A 225 14.66 -3.41 -2.67
N GLY A 226 15.88 -3.10 -2.22
CA GLY A 226 16.69 -4.01 -1.41
C GLY A 226 16.29 -4.05 0.06
N ALA A 227 17.09 -4.75 0.86
CA ALA A 227 16.78 -5.01 2.27
C ALA A 227 17.16 -3.87 3.22
N SER A 228 18.12 -3.01 2.83
CA SER A 228 18.67 -1.97 3.70
C SER A 228 17.67 -0.85 3.96
N ARG A 229 17.81 -0.21 5.11
CA ARG A 229 16.91 0.82 5.63
C ARG A 229 17.77 1.93 6.21
N MET A 230 17.33 3.18 6.12
CA MET A 230 17.99 4.27 6.84
C MET A 230 18.04 3.92 8.33
N ARG A 231 19.23 3.94 8.90
CA ARG A 231 19.44 3.68 10.31
C ARG A 231 19.58 4.97 11.08
N ILE A 232 18.78 5.12 12.14
CA ILE A 232 18.95 6.18 13.14
C ILE A 232 19.61 5.57 14.36
N ARG A 233 20.92 5.81 14.52
CA ARG A 233 21.67 5.38 15.71
C ARG A 233 21.54 6.44 16.81
N VAL A 234 20.67 6.18 17.78
CA VAL A 234 20.44 7.08 18.92
C VAL A 234 21.63 6.99 19.88
N THR A 235 22.45 8.05 19.91
CA THR A 235 23.67 8.13 20.72
C THR A 235 23.46 8.77 22.09
N SER A 236 22.50 9.68 22.21
CA SER A 236 22.10 10.33 23.46
C SER A 236 20.71 10.97 23.30
N GLY A 237 20.02 11.26 24.42
CA GLY A 237 18.71 11.92 24.40
C GLY A 237 17.53 10.99 24.09
N CYS A 238 16.57 11.51 23.32
CA CYS A 238 15.34 10.81 22.93
C CYS A 238 15.23 10.70 21.41
N CYS A 239 15.07 9.46 20.98
CA CYS A 239 14.18 8.94 19.93
C CYS A 239 14.37 9.35 18.46
N LEU A 240 13.88 8.46 17.59
CA LEU A 240 13.12 8.88 16.40
C LEU A 240 11.68 9.17 16.86
N ALA A 241 11.31 10.45 16.96
CA ALA A 241 10.01 10.85 17.54
C ALA A 241 9.09 11.48 16.49
N ILE A 242 7.83 11.05 16.47
CA ILE A 242 6.72 11.81 15.90
C ILE A 242 5.95 12.44 17.05
N GLY A 243 6.15 13.74 17.21
CA GLY A 243 5.54 14.53 18.28
C GLY A 243 6.18 14.34 19.66
N TRP A 244 5.69 15.12 20.63
CA TRP A 244 6.25 15.42 21.95
C TRP A 244 7.20 16.65 21.96
N TYR A 245 6.61 17.85 22.05
CA TYR A 245 7.30 19.07 22.48
C TYR A 245 6.52 19.74 23.62
N SER A 246 6.86 19.39 24.86
CA SER A 246 6.19 19.89 26.07
C SER A 246 6.37 21.40 26.35
N SER A 247 7.18 22.11 25.55
CA SER A 247 7.47 23.55 25.74
C SER A 247 7.00 24.46 24.61
N LEU A 248 6.31 23.95 23.59
CA LEU A 248 5.77 24.77 22.50
C LEU A 248 4.25 24.64 22.48
N SER A 249 3.56 25.69 22.92
CA SER A 249 2.13 25.87 22.67
C SER A 249 1.89 25.97 21.15
N GLY A 250 1.73 24.84 20.47
CA GLY A 250 1.59 24.84 19.01
C GLY A 250 1.85 23.51 18.30
N ASP A 251 1.84 22.36 19.00
CA ASP A 251 1.94 21.05 18.36
C ASP A 251 0.87 20.95 17.24
N GLY A 252 1.36 20.93 16.00
CA GLY A 252 0.54 20.93 14.79
C GLY A 252 -0.19 19.60 14.59
N LYS A 253 -0.96 19.47 13.50
CA LYS A 253 -1.69 18.22 13.19
C LYS A 253 -0.71 17.06 12.93
N LEU A 254 -0.53 16.17 13.91
CA LEU A 254 0.34 15.00 13.81
C LEU A 254 -0.33 13.78 13.15
N ASP A 255 -1.65 13.84 12.91
CA ASP A 255 -2.47 12.76 12.31
C ASP A 255 -2.13 12.44 10.85
N TYR A 256 -1.27 13.25 10.22
CA TYR A 256 -0.90 13.14 8.81
C TYR A 256 0.60 12.91 8.60
N VAL A 257 1.26 12.17 9.49
CA VAL A 257 2.66 11.76 9.34
C VAL A 257 2.76 10.26 9.04
N THR A 258 3.53 9.89 8.03
CA THR A 258 3.88 8.50 7.70
C THR A 258 5.39 8.31 7.89
N LEU A 259 5.79 7.30 8.67
CA LEU A 259 7.17 6.81 8.69
C LEU A 259 7.20 5.44 8.02
N ARG A 260 8.20 5.21 7.15
CA ARG A 260 8.48 3.87 6.63
C ARG A 260 9.96 3.65 6.46
N GLY A 261 10.39 2.42 6.71
CA GLY A 261 11.71 1.97 6.32
C GLY A 261 12.87 2.50 7.17
N PHE A 262 12.72 2.56 8.49
CA PHE A 262 13.80 2.96 9.40
C PHE A 262 14.20 1.82 10.32
N GLU A 263 15.51 1.68 10.54
CA GLU A 263 16.09 0.88 11.64
C GLU A 263 16.50 1.84 12.76
N VAL A 264 16.05 1.65 13.99
CA VAL A 264 16.45 2.51 15.12
C VAL A 264 17.31 1.69 16.08
N THR A 265 18.56 2.12 16.27
CA THR A 265 19.57 1.39 17.02
C THR A 265 20.26 2.29 18.06
N GLY A 266 21.11 1.71 18.91
CA GLY A 266 21.83 2.43 19.98
C GLY A 266 21.25 2.22 21.38
N SER A 267 21.96 2.71 22.40
CA SER A 267 21.66 2.44 23.82
C SER A 267 20.36 3.06 24.33
N SER A 268 19.82 4.05 23.62
CA SER A 268 18.54 4.72 23.91
C SER A 268 17.56 4.64 22.74
N ALA A 269 17.74 3.64 21.87
CA ALA A 269 16.90 3.41 20.70
C ALA A 269 15.43 3.29 21.08
N ARG A 270 14.62 4.23 20.60
CA ARG A 270 13.16 4.19 20.73
C ARG A 270 12.52 4.93 19.59
N ILE A 271 11.40 4.40 19.10
CA ILE A 271 10.48 5.13 18.24
C ILE A 271 9.33 5.56 19.14
N THR A 272 9.06 6.86 19.19
CA THR A 272 7.97 7.40 20.00
C THR A 272 6.94 8.07 19.13
N TRP A 273 5.68 7.85 19.49
CA TRP A 273 4.51 8.46 18.87
C TRP A 273 3.80 9.23 19.98
N GLY A 274 3.67 10.54 19.83
CA GLY A 274 3.07 11.40 20.84
C GLY A 274 2.25 12.51 20.20
N GLY A 275 0.95 12.47 20.41
CA GLY A 275 -0.01 13.56 20.21
C GLY A 275 -0.96 13.51 21.39
N SER A 276 -1.50 14.66 21.79
CA SER A 276 -2.54 14.74 22.84
C SER A 276 -3.73 13.85 22.53
#